data_AF-A0AAW1QMY1-F1
#
_entry.id   AF-A0AAW1QMY1-F1
#
_cell.length_a   1.000
_cell.length_b   1.000
_cell.length_c   1.000
_cell.angle_alpha   90.00
_cell.angle_beta   90.00
_cell.angle_gamma   90.00
#
_symmetry.space_group_name_H-M   'P 1'
#
loop_
_entity.id
_entity.type
_entity.pdbx_description
1 polymer ?
#
loop_
_entity_poly.entity_id
_entity_poly.type
_entity_poly.pdbx_seq_one_letter_code
_entity_poly.pdbx_strand_id
1 'polypeptide(L)'
;MRWAADSPQLLAVNERDALYILRSGRPEEPVPTAARLCAFSNLQIMMVRLDNVLAAPEAPDLAPLLLRHEARSLRDARGTKADAIKARTALGDAAAHASANGHPRLWRAVAEAALAADELEAAERAFVRCSDYNGVQLARQLATVESPILRRAAAAIHCGRLDLAEAAYQRMGRADLALDMRARHGDWLAVERALVAAGGDAAALAAARNHLGNHYADRRQWAQAAALYKASGMHDRLAAALFAGEDWPGLIRLSAALPAGAPLLLRLGAWLQSAGLAHEAATAFVRAGDVRRAVDACVQLSDFGRATAANRPQAAYPAN
;
A
#
# COMPACT_ATOMS: atom_id res chain seq x y z
N MET A 1 -31.75 2.15 9.10
CA MET A 1 -31.44 0.97 9.93
C MET A 1 -30.69 -0.08 9.09
N ARG A 2 -29.87 -0.92 9.72
CA ARG A 2 -29.06 -1.95 9.05
C ARG A 2 -28.81 -3.13 9.99
N TRP A 3 -29.23 -4.32 9.60
CA TRP A 3 -28.89 -5.58 10.30
C TRP A 3 -27.42 -5.94 10.09
N ALA A 4 -26.80 -6.59 11.06
CA ALA A 4 -25.47 -7.16 10.88
C ALA A 4 -25.53 -8.32 9.89
N ALA A 5 -24.58 -8.35 8.95
CA ALA A 5 -24.51 -9.40 7.93
C ALA A 5 -24.14 -10.77 8.52
N ASP A 6 -23.50 -10.79 9.68
CA ASP A 6 -22.91 -11.95 10.33
C ASP A 6 -23.59 -12.35 11.64
N SER A 7 -24.54 -11.54 12.14
CA SER A 7 -25.32 -11.88 13.33
C SER A 7 -26.76 -11.37 13.22
N PRO A 8 -27.75 -12.26 13.22
CA PRO A 8 -29.16 -11.86 13.13
C PRO A 8 -29.66 -11.15 14.40
N GLN A 9 -28.88 -11.16 15.48
CA GLN A 9 -29.24 -10.53 16.76
C GLN A 9 -28.78 -9.08 16.85
N LEU A 10 -28.01 -8.59 15.88
CA LEU A 10 -27.42 -7.26 15.91
C LEU A 10 -28.06 -6.35 14.86
N LEU A 11 -28.54 -5.18 15.31
CA LEU A 11 -29.19 -4.19 14.47
C LEU A 11 -28.64 -2.80 14.78
N ALA A 12 -28.20 -2.07 13.76
CA ALA A 12 -27.84 -0.67 13.86
C ALA A 12 -29.01 0.20 13.40
N VAL A 13 -29.44 1.13 14.23
CA VAL A 13 -30.48 2.12 13.92
C VAL A 13 -29.86 3.50 14.09
N ASN A 14 -30.03 4.35 13.07
CA ASN A 14 -29.73 5.76 13.23
C ASN A 14 -31.07 6.48 13.40
N GLU A 15 -31.25 7.15 14.53
CA GLU A 15 -32.42 7.95 14.84
C GLU A 15 -31.97 9.39 15.06
N ARG A 16 -32.39 10.30 14.17
CA ARG A 16 -31.93 11.69 14.09
C ARG A 16 -30.41 11.77 13.98
N ASP A 17 -29.74 12.22 15.03
CA ASP A 17 -28.29 12.39 15.13
C ASP A 17 -27.66 11.42 16.14
N ALA A 18 -28.31 10.27 16.39
CA ALA A 18 -27.85 9.27 17.34
C ALA A 18 -27.89 7.85 16.74
N LEU A 19 -26.75 7.17 16.84
CA LEU A 19 -26.61 5.76 16.52
C LEU A 19 -26.97 4.90 17.74
N TYR A 20 -27.93 4.00 17.54
CA TYR A 20 -28.32 2.96 18.47
C TYR A 20 -27.89 1.59 17.92
N ILE A 21 -27.14 0.83 18.72
CA ILE A 21 -26.79 -0.56 18.41
C ILE A 21 -27.66 -1.44 19.29
N LEU A 22 -28.53 -2.24 18.68
CA LEU A 22 -29.42 -3.16 19.35
C LEU A 22 -28.80 -4.56 19.33
N ARG A 23 -28.78 -5.21 20.50
CA ARG A 23 -28.45 -6.63 20.65
C ARG A 23 -29.66 -7.36 21.20
N SER A 24 -30.23 -8.28 20.43
CA SER A 24 -31.44 -9.03 20.79
C SER A 24 -32.57 -8.11 21.28
N GLY A 25 -32.73 -6.95 20.62
CA GLY A 25 -33.74 -5.94 20.95
C GLY A 25 -33.37 -4.98 22.08
N ARG A 26 -32.22 -5.14 22.75
CA ARG A 26 -31.76 -4.21 23.80
C ARG A 26 -30.76 -3.18 23.25
N PRO A 27 -31.00 -1.87 23.41
CA PRO A 27 -30.10 -0.84 22.92
C PRO A 27 -28.84 -0.72 23.79
N GLU A 28 -27.70 -0.55 23.14
CA GLU A 28 -26.46 -0.05 23.73
C GLU A 28 -26.53 1.48 23.92
N GLU A 29 -25.51 2.05 24.56
CA GLU A 29 -25.39 3.50 24.77
C GLU A 29 -25.40 4.26 23.42
N PRO A 30 -26.24 5.30 23.28
CA PRO A 30 -26.35 6.04 22.04
C PRO A 30 -25.06 6.80 21.73
N VAL A 31 -24.61 6.72 20.48
CA VAL A 31 -23.44 7.46 20.01
C VAL A 31 -23.91 8.63 19.14
N PRO A 32 -23.61 9.89 19.49
CA PRO A 32 -24.00 11.03 18.67
C PRO A 32 -23.25 10.99 17.33
N THR A 33 -23.99 10.95 16.22
CA THR A 33 -23.43 10.94 14.88
C THR A 33 -24.43 11.42 13.84
N ALA A 34 -24.00 12.34 12.98
CA ALA A 34 -24.74 12.77 11.79
C ALA A 34 -24.51 11.84 10.58
N ALA A 35 -23.71 10.79 10.73
CA ALA A 35 -23.31 9.92 9.62
C ALA A 35 -24.39 8.88 9.26
N ARG A 36 -24.47 8.53 7.98
CA ARG A 36 -25.43 7.55 7.46
C ARG A 36 -24.85 6.13 7.53
N LEU A 37 -25.68 5.16 7.87
CA LEU A 37 -25.30 3.75 7.97
C LEU A 37 -25.02 3.15 6.58
N CYS A 38 -23.87 2.50 6.42
CA CYS A 38 -23.48 1.80 5.19
C CYS A 38 -23.56 0.28 5.35
N ALA A 39 -22.79 -0.25 6.31
CA ALA A 39 -22.67 -1.68 6.53
C ALA A 39 -22.50 -2.00 8.01
N PHE A 40 -22.96 -3.18 8.42
CA PHE A 40 -22.73 -3.71 9.74
C PHE A 40 -22.24 -5.14 9.58
N SER A 41 -21.00 -5.39 9.99
CA SER A 41 -20.39 -6.72 9.94
C SER A 41 -19.25 -6.76 10.95
N ASN A 42 -18.94 -7.95 11.44
CA ASN A 42 -17.82 -8.20 12.34
C ASN A 42 -17.91 -7.33 13.59
N LEU A 43 -19.07 -7.12 14.20
CA LEU A 43 -19.25 -6.20 15.34
C LEU A 43 -18.79 -4.74 15.07
N GLN A 44 -18.66 -4.34 13.80
CA GLN A 44 -18.27 -3.01 13.37
C GLN A 44 -19.29 -2.43 12.38
N ILE A 45 -19.65 -1.18 12.62
CA ILE A 45 -20.56 -0.41 11.80
C ILE A 45 -19.73 0.56 10.97
N MET A 46 -19.87 0.44 9.65
CA MET A 46 -19.36 1.41 8.69
C MET A 46 -20.44 2.45 8.41
N MET A 47 -20.05 3.72 8.45
CA MET A 47 -20.92 4.86 8.20
C MET A 47 -20.22 5.87 7.31
N VAL A 48 -21.00 6.73 6.66
CA VAL A 48 -20.50 7.80 5.79
C VAL A 48 -21.08 9.15 6.19
N ARG A 49 -20.22 10.17 6.26
CA ARG A 49 -20.65 11.57 6.33
C ARG A 49 -20.87 12.09 4.93
N LEU A 50 -22.05 12.62 4.64
CA LEU A 50 -22.38 13.12 3.29
C LEU A 50 -22.06 14.60 3.09
N ASP A 51 -21.96 15.38 4.17
CA ASP A 51 -21.74 16.84 4.12
C ASP A 51 -20.51 17.22 3.27
N ASN A 52 -19.44 16.43 3.39
CA ASN A 52 -18.17 16.66 2.70
C ASN A 52 -18.13 16.06 1.28
N VAL A 53 -19.07 15.17 0.92
CA VAL A 53 -19.14 14.59 -0.44
C VAL A 53 -19.64 15.64 -1.43
N LEU A 54 -20.55 16.52 -0.99
CA LEU A 54 -21.13 17.57 -1.83
C LEU A 54 -20.11 18.66 -2.22
N ALA A 55 -19.02 18.81 -1.46
CA ALA A 55 -18.00 19.81 -1.72
C ALA A 55 -17.08 19.48 -2.92
N ALA A 56 -16.87 18.19 -3.22
CA ALA A 56 -16.04 17.72 -4.33
C ALA A 56 -16.56 16.36 -4.86
N PRO A 57 -17.65 16.35 -5.64
CA PRO A 57 -18.32 15.12 -6.06
C PRO A 57 -17.48 14.26 -7.03
N GLU A 58 -16.55 14.87 -7.77
CA GLU A 58 -15.75 14.19 -8.79
C GLU A 58 -14.55 13.41 -8.21
N ALA A 59 -14.04 13.82 -7.05
CA ALA A 59 -12.91 13.18 -6.38
C ALA A 59 -13.00 13.36 -4.84
N PRO A 60 -14.00 12.76 -4.17
CA PRO A 60 -14.14 12.89 -2.73
C PRO A 60 -13.01 12.15 -2.01
N ASP A 61 -12.36 12.80 -1.04
CA ASP A 61 -11.43 12.11 -0.14
C ASP A 61 -12.22 11.18 0.80
N LEU A 62 -12.17 9.87 0.53
CA LEU A 62 -12.97 8.86 1.24
C LEU A 62 -12.56 8.65 2.70
N ALA A 63 -11.31 8.94 3.06
CA ALA A 63 -10.80 8.67 4.40
C ALA A 63 -11.54 9.44 5.51
N PRO A 64 -11.73 10.77 5.43
CA PRO A 64 -12.50 11.52 6.41
C PRO A 64 -14.03 11.28 6.33
N LEU A 65 -14.50 10.73 5.21
CA LEU A 65 -15.93 10.47 4.97
C LEU A 65 -16.39 9.19 5.66
N LEU A 66 -15.54 8.16 5.70
CA LEU A 66 -15.86 6.85 6.24
C LEU A 66 -15.56 6.78 7.74
N LEU A 67 -16.60 6.62 8.54
CA LEU A 67 -16.50 6.39 9.97
C LEU A 67 -16.71 4.90 10.27
N ARG A 68 -15.94 4.39 11.24
CA ARG A 68 -16.09 3.04 11.77
C ARG A 68 -16.39 3.11 13.25
N HIS A 69 -17.52 2.56 13.67
CA HIS A 69 -17.87 2.41 15.08
C HIS A 69 -17.88 0.94 15.48
N GLU A 70 -17.29 0.65 16.64
CA GLU A 70 -17.24 -0.69 17.22
C GLU A 70 -18.40 -0.87 18.19
N ALA A 71 -19.10 -2.00 18.10
CA ALA A 71 -20.10 -2.38 19.09
C ALA A 71 -19.44 -2.59 20.46
N ARG A 72 -20.19 -2.40 21.54
CA ARG A 72 -19.68 -2.48 22.92
C ARG A 72 -18.90 -3.77 23.18
N SER A 73 -19.44 -4.92 22.78
CA SER A 73 -18.76 -6.22 22.98
C SER A 73 -17.35 -6.29 22.39
N LEU A 74 -17.10 -5.60 21.26
CA LEU A 74 -15.79 -5.57 20.63
C LEU A 74 -14.86 -4.60 21.34
N ARG A 75 -15.36 -3.45 21.81
CA ARG A 75 -14.59 -2.51 22.64
C ARG A 75 -14.14 -3.17 23.94
N ASP A 76 -15.06 -3.86 24.61
CA ASP A 76 -14.78 -4.60 25.86
C ASP A 76 -13.76 -5.74 25.60
N ALA A 77 -13.89 -6.44 24.47
CA ALA A 77 -12.90 -7.45 24.06
C ALA A 77 -11.53 -6.86 23.72
N ARG A 78 -11.45 -5.62 23.23
CA ARG A 78 -10.17 -4.93 23.01
C ARG A 78 -9.54 -4.47 24.32
N GLY A 79 -10.35 -4.01 25.28
CA GLY A 79 -9.90 -3.70 26.64
C GLY A 79 -9.29 -4.94 27.29
N THR A 80 -10.07 -6.03 27.36
CA THR A 80 -9.58 -7.31 27.89
C THR A 80 -8.40 -7.87 27.10
N LYS A 81 -8.32 -7.69 25.77
CA LYS A 81 -7.12 -8.02 24.98
C LYS A 81 -5.90 -7.21 25.43
N ALA A 82 -6.04 -5.90 25.64
CA ALA A 82 -4.94 -5.06 26.11
C ALA A 82 -4.47 -5.46 27.52
N ASP A 83 -5.41 -5.84 28.39
CA ASP A 83 -5.12 -6.33 29.73
C ASP A 83 -4.53 -7.74 29.71
N ALA A 84 -4.99 -8.63 28.84
CA ALA A 84 -4.45 -9.97 28.62
C ALA A 84 -3.02 -9.95 28.11
N ILE A 85 -2.66 -8.95 27.30
CA ILE A 85 -1.26 -8.73 26.89
C ILE A 85 -0.38 -8.35 28.09
N LYS A 86 -0.93 -7.67 29.11
CA LYS A 86 -0.20 -7.25 30.31
C LYS A 86 -0.19 -8.32 31.41
N ALA A 87 -1.28 -9.07 31.55
CA ALA A 87 -1.50 -10.04 32.61
C ALA A 87 -2.16 -11.31 32.06
N ARG A 88 -1.45 -12.43 32.18
CA ARG A 88 -1.87 -13.75 31.68
C ARG A 88 -3.18 -14.24 32.31
N THR A 89 -3.51 -13.79 33.52
CA THR A 89 -4.79 -14.07 34.19
C THR A 89 -6.00 -13.50 33.44
N ALA A 90 -5.84 -12.42 32.68
CA ALA A 90 -6.94 -11.79 31.95
C ALA A 90 -7.31 -12.51 30.64
N LEU A 91 -6.52 -13.51 30.19
CA LEU A 91 -6.87 -14.36 29.05
C LEU A 91 -8.10 -15.22 29.34
N GLY A 92 -8.23 -15.72 30.57
CA GLY A 92 -9.40 -16.51 31.00
C GLY A 92 -10.68 -15.69 30.94
N ASP A 93 -10.63 -14.45 31.45
CA ASP A 93 -11.75 -13.52 31.44
C ASP A 93 -12.15 -13.13 30.00
N ALA A 94 -11.15 -12.88 29.14
CA ALA A 94 -11.39 -12.60 27.72
C ALA A 94 -12.06 -13.78 27.00
N ALA A 95 -11.65 -15.02 27.29
CA ALA A 95 -12.27 -16.22 26.76
C ALA A 95 -13.70 -16.44 27.27
N ALA A 96 -13.97 -16.14 28.55
CA ALA A 96 -15.31 -16.18 29.12
C ALA A 96 -16.23 -15.14 28.47
N HIS A 97 -15.74 -13.91 28.26
CA HIS A 97 -16.46 -12.86 27.54
C HIS A 97 -16.76 -13.24 26.09
N ALA A 98 -15.78 -13.81 25.37
CA ALA A 98 -15.96 -14.29 24.01
C ALA A 98 -16.98 -15.43 23.92
N SER A 99 -16.98 -16.34 24.92
CA SER A 99 -17.96 -17.43 25.02
C SER A 99 -19.38 -16.90 25.26
N ALA A 100 -19.54 -15.93 26.16
CA ALA A 100 -20.85 -15.35 26.47
C ALA A 100 -21.48 -14.57 25.31
N ASN A 101 -20.65 -13.96 24.46
CA ASN A 101 -21.11 -13.14 23.33
C ASN A 101 -21.14 -13.88 21.98
N GLY A 102 -20.51 -15.06 21.87
CA GLY A 102 -20.71 -16.00 20.77
C GLY A 102 -20.32 -15.52 19.36
N HIS A 103 -19.33 -14.64 19.22
CA HIS A 103 -18.96 -14.05 17.92
C HIS A 103 -17.51 -14.39 17.50
N PRO A 104 -17.24 -14.89 16.27
CA PRO A 104 -15.90 -15.30 15.82
C PRO A 104 -14.82 -14.23 15.98
N ARG A 105 -15.17 -12.97 15.71
CA ARG A 105 -14.26 -11.82 15.92
C ARG A 105 -13.73 -11.69 17.35
N LEU A 106 -14.53 -12.02 18.36
CA LEU A 106 -14.09 -11.96 19.76
C LEU A 106 -13.07 -13.05 20.04
N TRP A 107 -13.31 -14.26 19.54
CA TRP A 107 -12.36 -15.37 19.61
C TRP A 107 -11.05 -15.07 18.86
N ARG A 108 -11.12 -14.37 17.73
CA ARG A 108 -9.92 -13.86 17.05
C ARG A 108 -9.13 -12.88 17.93
N ALA A 109 -9.80 -11.98 18.65
CA ALA A 109 -9.14 -11.06 19.56
C ALA A 109 -8.45 -11.80 20.73
N VAL A 110 -9.10 -12.83 21.28
CA VAL A 110 -8.52 -13.72 22.30
C VAL A 110 -7.32 -14.48 21.74
N ALA A 111 -7.41 -15.03 20.54
CA ALA A 111 -6.31 -15.76 19.89
C ALA A 111 -5.09 -14.86 19.67
N GLU A 112 -5.29 -13.64 19.16
CA GLU A 112 -4.23 -12.65 19.00
C GLU A 112 -3.62 -12.20 20.34
N ALA A 113 -4.41 -12.15 21.42
CA ALA A 113 -3.91 -11.87 22.77
C ALA A 113 -3.05 -13.03 23.30
N ALA A 114 -3.52 -14.26 23.12
CA ALA A 114 -2.82 -15.47 23.55
C ALA A 114 -1.50 -15.64 22.78
N LEU A 115 -1.48 -15.38 21.47
CA LEU A 115 -0.24 -15.35 20.68
C LEU A 115 0.75 -14.31 21.20
N ALA A 116 0.28 -13.10 21.54
CA ALA A 116 1.14 -12.06 22.08
C ALA A 116 1.71 -12.40 23.47
N ALA A 117 0.95 -13.16 24.27
CA ALA A 117 1.35 -13.66 25.58
C ALA A 117 2.21 -14.94 25.53
N ASP A 118 2.50 -15.47 24.33
CA ASP A 118 3.22 -16.74 24.11
C ASP A 118 2.47 -18.00 24.57
N GLU A 119 1.14 -17.91 24.71
CA GLU A 119 0.24 -18.98 25.13
C GLU A 119 -0.32 -19.76 23.92
N LEU A 120 0.53 -20.55 23.27
CA LEU A 120 0.20 -21.18 21.99
C LEU A 120 -1.00 -22.13 22.04
N GLU A 121 -1.16 -22.92 23.10
CA GLU A 121 -2.31 -23.82 23.26
C GLU A 121 -3.64 -23.07 23.44
N ALA A 122 -3.61 -21.92 24.14
CA ALA A 122 -4.77 -21.06 24.28
C ALA A 122 -5.09 -20.36 22.95
N ALA A 123 -4.06 -19.94 22.21
CA ALA A 123 -4.20 -19.36 20.88
C ALA A 123 -4.82 -20.36 19.90
N GLU A 124 -4.32 -21.59 19.83
CA GLU A 124 -4.87 -22.63 18.94
C GLU A 124 -6.35 -22.89 19.23
N ARG A 125 -6.71 -23.10 20.50
CA ARG A 125 -8.12 -23.31 20.89
C ARG A 125 -9.01 -22.13 20.50
N ALA A 126 -8.53 -20.90 20.67
CA ALA A 126 -9.26 -19.70 20.26
C ALA A 126 -9.38 -19.58 18.73
N PHE A 127 -8.36 -19.96 17.96
CA PHE A 127 -8.42 -19.99 16.50
C PHE A 127 -9.40 -21.02 15.95
N VAL A 128 -9.50 -22.19 16.60
CA VAL A 128 -10.55 -23.19 16.27
C VAL A 128 -11.94 -22.58 16.46
N ARG A 129 -12.16 -21.81 17.54
CA ARG A 129 -13.45 -21.17 17.83
C ARG A 129 -13.82 -20.06 16.85
N CYS A 130 -12.85 -19.42 16.19
CA CYS A 130 -13.11 -18.46 15.11
C CYS A 130 -12.99 -19.05 13.70
N SER A 131 -12.79 -20.38 13.57
CA SER A 131 -12.61 -21.08 12.29
C SER A 131 -11.43 -20.56 11.45
N ASP A 132 -10.39 -20.03 12.10
CA ASP A 132 -9.18 -19.56 11.43
C ASP A 132 -8.14 -20.69 11.33
N TYR A 133 -8.22 -21.46 10.25
CA TYR A 133 -7.30 -22.57 10.00
C TYR A 133 -5.83 -22.13 9.88
N ASN A 134 -5.58 -20.95 9.32
CA ASN A 134 -4.24 -20.40 9.18
C ASN A 134 -3.64 -20.06 10.54
N GLY A 135 -4.46 -19.48 11.44
CA GLY A 135 -4.08 -19.23 12.83
C GLY A 135 -3.76 -20.51 13.60
N VAL A 136 -4.54 -21.58 13.41
CA VAL A 136 -4.26 -22.91 14.00
C VAL A 136 -2.90 -23.46 13.53
N GLN A 137 -2.66 -23.46 12.21
CA GLN A 137 -1.38 -23.94 11.66
C GLN A 137 -0.19 -23.12 12.14
N LEU A 138 -0.36 -21.79 12.22
CA LEU A 138 0.65 -20.90 12.77
C LEU A 138 0.97 -21.27 14.22
N ALA A 139 -0.04 -21.41 15.09
CA ALA A 139 0.19 -21.75 16.50
C ALA A 139 0.99 -23.04 16.67
N ARG A 140 0.69 -24.06 15.84
CA ARG A 140 1.44 -25.33 15.81
C ARG A 140 2.86 -25.18 15.32
N GLN A 141 3.08 -24.40 14.25
CA GLN A 141 4.42 -24.11 13.74
C GLN A 141 5.25 -23.35 14.80
N LEU A 142 4.65 -22.35 15.47
CA LEU A 142 5.31 -21.60 16.53
C LEU A 142 5.70 -22.47 17.71
N ALA A 143 4.97 -23.56 18.00
CA ALA A 143 5.33 -24.50 19.05
C ALA A 143 6.63 -25.25 18.76
N THR A 144 7.00 -25.40 17.48
CA THR A 144 8.27 -26.04 17.06
C THR A 144 9.46 -25.06 17.03
N VAL A 145 9.23 -23.75 17.14
CA VAL A 145 10.30 -22.75 17.10
C VAL A 145 10.92 -22.61 18.49
N GLU A 146 12.20 -22.93 18.60
CA GLU A 146 12.94 -22.88 19.87
C GLU A 146 13.16 -21.44 20.38
N SER A 147 13.42 -20.50 19.47
CA SER A 147 13.71 -19.11 19.85
C SER A 147 12.42 -18.36 20.23
N PRO A 148 12.28 -17.90 21.49
CA PRO A 148 11.10 -17.15 21.92
C PRO A 148 10.99 -15.79 21.23
N ILE A 149 12.12 -15.20 20.80
CA ILE A 149 12.13 -13.93 20.09
C ILE A 149 11.58 -14.10 18.67
N LEU A 150 12.01 -15.14 17.95
CA LEU A 150 11.48 -15.45 16.62
C LEU A 150 9.99 -15.81 16.67
N ARG A 151 9.58 -16.55 17.70
CA ARG A 151 8.18 -16.86 17.95
C ARG A 151 7.33 -15.61 18.16
N ARG A 152 7.78 -14.69 19.03
CA ARG A 152 7.12 -13.40 19.25
C ARG A 152 7.11 -12.52 18.01
N ALA A 153 8.18 -12.51 17.20
CA ALA A 153 8.23 -11.78 15.95
C ALA A 153 7.21 -12.32 14.94
N ALA A 154 7.14 -13.64 14.76
CA ALA A 154 6.16 -14.28 13.88
C ALA A 154 4.71 -14.07 14.35
N ALA A 155 4.46 -14.14 15.66
CA ALA A 155 3.17 -13.79 16.25
C ALA A 155 2.79 -12.31 15.98
N ALA A 156 3.74 -11.38 16.13
CA ALA A 156 3.54 -9.97 15.83
C ALA A 156 3.24 -9.72 14.35
N ILE A 157 3.94 -10.41 13.43
CA ILE A 157 3.68 -10.37 11.99
C ILE A 157 2.24 -10.79 11.69
N HIS A 158 1.80 -11.93 12.24
CA HIS A 158 0.42 -12.41 12.05
C HIS A 158 -0.63 -11.41 12.56
N CYS A 159 -0.33 -10.70 13.63
CA CYS A 159 -1.20 -9.66 14.19
C CYS A 159 -1.10 -8.30 13.46
N GLY A 160 -0.34 -8.21 12.36
CA GLY A 160 -0.10 -6.96 11.62
C GLY A 160 0.73 -5.92 12.37
N ARG A 161 1.43 -6.31 13.45
CA ARG A 161 2.26 -5.41 14.26
C ARG A 161 3.72 -5.46 13.78
N LEU A 162 3.94 -4.96 12.56
CA LEU A 162 5.25 -5.02 11.90
C LEU A 162 6.34 -4.28 12.69
N ASP A 163 6.00 -3.18 13.36
CA ASP A 163 6.95 -2.42 14.19
C ASP A 163 7.52 -3.26 15.35
N LEU A 164 6.67 -4.08 15.98
CA LEU A 164 7.10 -4.97 17.07
C LEU A 164 7.96 -6.11 16.54
N ALA A 165 7.64 -6.65 15.37
CA ALA A 165 8.43 -7.70 14.72
C ALA A 165 9.80 -7.17 14.28
N GLU A 166 9.85 -5.96 13.72
CA GLU A 166 11.10 -5.29 13.35
C GLU A 166 11.99 -5.05 14.57
N ALA A 167 11.45 -4.52 15.67
CA ALA A 167 12.20 -4.33 16.90
C ALA A 167 12.76 -5.66 17.47
N ALA A 168 12.02 -6.77 17.31
CA ALA A 168 12.48 -8.10 17.69
C ALA A 168 13.66 -8.56 16.82
N TYR A 169 13.58 -8.41 15.50
CA TYR A 169 14.68 -8.75 14.59
C TYR A 169 15.93 -7.88 14.79
N GLN A 170 15.75 -6.57 15.02
CA GLN A 170 16.85 -5.66 15.32
C GLN A 170 17.59 -6.05 16.60
N ARG A 171 16.87 -6.43 17.67
CA ARG A 171 17.49 -6.92 18.91
C ARG A 171 18.30 -8.20 18.72
N MET A 172 17.98 -9.01 17.72
CA MET A 172 18.76 -10.20 17.34
C MET A 172 19.93 -9.87 16.41
N GLY A 173 20.14 -8.61 16.04
CA GLY A 173 21.13 -8.22 15.04
C GLY A 173 20.78 -8.65 13.61
N ARG A 174 19.52 -9.00 13.35
CA ARG A 174 19.04 -9.51 12.05
C ARG A 174 18.22 -8.47 11.29
N ALA A 175 18.85 -7.34 10.97
CA ALA A 175 18.21 -6.25 10.22
C ALA A 175 17.79 -6.68 8.79
N ASP A 176 18.49 -7.67 8.23
CA ASP A 176 18.14 -8.34 6.97
C ASP A 176 16.73 -8.95 7.00
N LEU A 177 16.38 -9.67 8.06
CA LEU A 177 15.06 -10.26 8.24
C LEU A 177 13.96 -9.20 8.43
N ALA A 178 14.28 -8.09 9.09
CA ALA A 178 13.36 -6.97 9.23
C ALA A 178 13.05 -6.31 7.88
N LEU A 179 14.09 -6.07 7.07
CA LEU A 179 13.96 -5.49 5.73
C LEU A 179 13.14 -6.40 4.80
N ASP A 180 13.48 -7.69 4.75
CA ASP A 180 12.77 -8.70 3.95
C ASP A 180 11.30 -8.82 4.39
N MET A 181 11.04 -8.80 5.71
CA MET A 181 9.68 -8.77 6.25
C MET A 181 8.89 -7.55 5.79
N ARG A 182 9.44 -6.33 5.89
CA ARG A 182 8.77 -5.09 5.46
C ARG A 182 8.51 -5.08 3.96
N ALA A 183 9.47 -5.54 3.17
CA ALA A 183 9.35 -5.68 1.72
C ALA A 183 8.20 -6.61 1.32
N ARG A 184 8.08 -7.80 1.96
CA ARG A 184 6.97 -8.73 1.72
C ARG A 184 5.60 -8.15 2.08
N HIS A 185 5.52 -7.27 3.07
CA HIS A 185 4.28 -6.60 3.45
C HIS A 185 3.99 -5.34 2.62
N GLY A 186 4.87 -4.99 1.68
CA GLY A 186 4.71 -3.84 0.80
C GLY A 186 5.01 -2.49 1.47
N ASP A 187 5.59 -2.48 2.67
CA ASP A 187 5.98 -1.26 3.37
C ASP A 187 7.34 -0.75 2.86
N TRP A 188 7.35 -0.38 1.59
CA TRP A 188 8.56 0.06 0.89
C TRP A 188 9.11 1.38 1.42
N LEU A 189 8.28 2.19 2.10
CA LEU A 189 8.72 3.44 2.72
C LEU A 189 9.59 3.15 3.95
N ALA A 190 9.18 2.21 4.81
CA ALA A 190 10.01 1.75 5.91
C ALA A 190 11.31 1.12 5.41
N VAL A 191 11.24 0.29 4.35
CA VAL A 191 12.42 -0.32 3.70
C VAL A 191 13.38 0.75 3.20
N GLU A 192 12.91 1.75 2.46
CA GLU A 192 13.77 2.81 1.93
C GLU A 192 14.46 3.58 3.07
N ARG A 193 13.71 3.98 4.10
CA ARG A 193 14.25 4.70 5.26
C ARG A 193 15.34 3.90 5.98
N ALA A 194 15.12 2.60 6.16
CA ALA A 194 16.09 1.71 6.78
C ALA A 194 17.35 1.53 5.92
N LEU A 195 17.20 1.37 4.60
CA LEU A 195 18.33 1.28 3.66
C LEU A 195 19.16 2.57 3.60
N VAL A 196 18.51 3.73 3.61
CA VAL A 196 19.18 5.03 3.67
C VAL A 196 19.96 5.20 4.98
N ALA A 197 19.36 4.82 6.11
CA ALA A 197 20.03 4.89 7.42
C ALA A 197 21.23 3.92 7.52
N ALA A 198 21.14 2.74 6.88
CA ALA A 198 22.21 1.76 6.85
C ALA A 198 23.36 2.13 5.88
N GLY A 199 23.12 3.03 4.92
CA GLY A 199 24.13 3.54 3.98
C GLY A 199 24.73 2.50 3.03
N GLY A 200 24.11 1.32 2.88
CA GLY A 200 24.84 0.09 2.52
C GLY A 200 24.47 -0.66 1.24
N ASP A 201 23.40 -0.32 0.51
CA ASP A 201 23.05 -1.08 -0.70
C ASP A 201 22.31 -0.22 -1.73
N ALA A 202 23.03 0.24 -2.76
CA ALA A 202 22.48 1.05 -3.83
C ALA A 202 21.48 0.27 -4.70
N ALA A 203 21.67 -1.04 -4.87
CA ALA A 203 20.79 -1.88 -5.68
C ALA A 203 19.47 -2.13 -4.95
N ALA A 204 19.51 -2.47 -3.66
CA ALA A 204 18.31 -2.60 -2.84
C ALA A 204 17.57 -1.26 -2.70
N LEU A 205 18.29 -0.14 -2.56
CA LEU A 205 17.68 1.18 -2.49
C LEU A 205 16.99 1.56 -3.80
N ALA A 206 17.61 1.26 -4.95
CA ALA A 206 16.98 1.44 -6.26
C ALA A 206 15.73 0.57 -6.41
N ALA A 207 15.77 -0.69 -5.98
CA ALA A 207 14.61 -1.58 -5.99
C ALA A 207 13.46 -1.05 -5.12
N ALA A 208 13.75 -0.63 -3.88
CA ALA A 208 12.75 -0.05 -2.98
C ALA A 208 12.10 1.21 -3.56
N ARG A 209 12.91 2.12 -4.12
CA ARG A 209 12.41 3.34 -4.79
C ARG A 209 11.58 3.04 -6.02
N ASN A 210 11.93 2.00 -6.78
CA ASN A 210 11.13 1.55 -7.91
C ASN A 210 9.76 1.03 -7.47
N HIS A 211 9.68 0.26 -6.37
CA HIS A 211 8.41 -0.17 -5.80
C HIS A 211 7.57 1.00 -5.26
N LEU A 212 8.19 1.99 -4.61
CA LEU A 212 7.51 3.23 -4.23
C LEU A 212 7.02 4.01 -5.46
N GLY A 213 7.83 4.08 -6.51
CA GLY A 213 7.45 4.70 -7.78
C GLY A 213 6.19 4.08 -8.37
N ASN A 214 6.11 2.74 -8.37
CA ASN A 214 4.91 2.02 -8.80
C ASN A 214 3.69 2.38 -7.94
N HIS A 215 3.85 2.42 -6.62
CA HIS A 215 2.78 2.78 -5.69
C HIS A 215 2.17 4.17 -5.97
N TYR A 216 3.01 5.15 -6.32
CA TYR A 216 2.57 6.49 -6.70
C TYR A 216 1.97 6.52 -8.11
N ALA A 217 2.56 5.78 -9.06
CA ALA A 217 2.05 5.67 -10.42
C ALA A 217 0.63 5.06 -10.47
N ASP A 218 0.35 4.03 -9.66
CA ASP A 218 -0.97 3.41 -9.54
C ASP A 218 -2.05 4.41 -9.07
N ARG A 219 -1.64 5.46 -8.34
CA ARG A 219 -2.50 6.56 -7.86
C ARG A 219 -2.48 7.77 -8.77
N ARG A 220 -1.88 7.67 -9.96
CA ARG A 220 -1.69 8.77 -10.93
C ARG A 220 -0.92 9.97 -10.36
N GLN A 221 -0.11 9.74 -9.32
CA GLN A 221 0.78 10.74 -8.74
C GLN A 221 2.09 10.76 -9.53
N TRP A 222 2.01 11.22 -10.78
CA TRP A 222 3.06 11.08 -11.78
C TRP A 222 4.35 11.81 -11.43
N ALA A 223 4.26 12.98 -10.80
CA ALA A 223 5.42 13.77 -10.40
C ALA A 223 6.25 13.05 -9.32
N GLN A 224 5.59 12.50 -8.29
CA GLN A 224 6.24 11.71 -7.24
C GLN A 224 6.84 10.43 -7.82
N ALA A 225 6.09 9.73 -8.68
CA ALA A 225 6.57 8.52 -9.34
C ALA A 225 7.82 8.80 -10.20
N ALA A 226 7.84 9.88 -10.98
CA ALA A 226 8.97 10.28 -11.79
C ALA A 226 10.22 10.57 -10.94
N ALA A 227 10.09 11.29 -9.83
CA ALA A 227 11.21 11.56 -8.92
C ALA A 227 11.85 10.24 -8.41
N LEU A 228 11.02 9.27 -8.02
CA LEU A 228 11.47 7.96 -7.53
C LEU A 228 12.08 7.10 -8.64
N TYR A 229 11.47 7.05 -9.83
CA TYR A 229 12.03 6.31 -10.96
C TYR A 229 13.38 6.88 -11.39
N LYS A 230 13.53 8.20 -11.39
CA LYS A 230 14.83 8.86 -11.62
C LYS A 230 15.86 8.45 -10.57
N ALA A 231 15.49 8.48 -9.29
CA ALA A 231 16.38 8.08 -8.19
C ALA A 231 16.72 6.58 -8.18
N SER A 232 15.92 5.74 -8.83
CA SER A 232 16.15 4.30 -9.01
C SER A 232 16.87 3.93 -10.31
N GLY A 233 17.13 4.88 -11.22
CA GLY A 233 17.72 4.60 -12.54
C GLY A 233 16.79 3.90 -13.53
N MET A 234 15.48 3.83 -13.25
CA MET A 234 14.50 3.12 -14.09
C MET A 234 14.00 4.02 -15.22
N HIS A 235 14.83 4.22 -16.25
CA HIS A 235 14.57 5.16 -17.35
C HIS A 235 13.27 4.88 -18.11
N ASP A 236 12.91 3.61 -18.30
CA ASP A 236 11.66 3.22 -18.97
C ASP A 236 10.41 3.70 -18.22
N ARG A 237 10.38 3.46 -16.90
CA ARG A 237 9.27 3.85 -16.04
C ARG A 237 9.24 5.34 -15.80
N LEU A 238 10.41 5.97 -15.67
CA LEU A 238 10.54 7.42 -15.64
C LEU A 238 9.91 8.05 -16.89
N ALA A 239 10.26 7.56 -18.08
CA ALA A 239 9.69 8.06 -19.33
C ALA A 239 8.16 7.91 -19.35
N ALA A 240 7.64 6.76 -18.94
CA ALA A 240 6.19 6.53 -18.89
C ALA A 240 5.49 7.46 -17.90
N ALA A 241 6.07 7.70 -16.72
CA ALA A 241 5.52 8.61 -15.72
C ALA A 241 5.55 10.07 -16.21
N LEU A 242 6.64 10.50 -16.85
CA LEU A 242 6.74 11.84 -17.43
C LEU A 242 5.72 12.05 -18.55
N PHE A 243 5.53 11.05 -19.42
CA PHE A 243 4.51 11.09 -20.47
C PHE A 243 3.09 11.18 -19.91
N ALA A 244 2.75 10.30 -18.95
CA ALA A 244 1.42 10.27 -18.33
C ALA A 244 1.12 11.53 -17.50
N GLY A 245 2.16 12.17 -16.94
CA GLY A 245 2.06 13.45 -16.26
C GLY A 245 2.25 14.67 -17.16
N GLU A 246 2.36 14.47 -18.48
CA GLU A 246 2.57 15.52 -19.49
C GLU A 246 3.79 16.43 -19.21
N ASP A 247 4.81 15.92 -18.51
CA ASP A 247 6.09 16.63 -18.30
C ASP A 247 7.00 16.48 -19.53
N TRP A 248 6.63 17.18 -20.60
CA TRP A 248 7.40 17.24 -21.85
C TRP A 248 8.84 17.74 -21.64
N PRO A 249 9.10 18.81 -20.84
CA PRO A 249 10.46 19.22 -20.52
C PRO A 249 11.29 18.11 -19.85
N GLY A 250 10.66 17.34 -18.95
CA GLY A 250 11.26 16.15 -18.36
C GLY A 250 11.64 15.09 -19.38
N LEU A 251 10.75 14.78 -20.33
CA LEU A 251 11.01 13.82 -21.41
C LEU A 251 12.17 14.26 -22.31
N ILE A 252 12.25 15.56 -22.64
CA ILE A 252 13.33 16.12 -23.45
C ILE A 252 14.68 15.97 -22.72
N ARG A 253 14.72 16.32 -21.43
CA ARG A 253 15.94 16.15 -20.60
C ARG A 253 16.35 14.67 -20.51
N LEU A 254 15.40 13.77 -20.34
CA LEU A 254 15.67 12.33 -20.30
C LEU A 254 16.22 11.83 -21.64
N SER A 255 15.58 12.22 -22.75
CA SER A 255 16.06 11.91 -24.10
C SER A 255 17.51 12.36 -24.27
N ALA A 256 17.83 13.61 -23.95
CA ALA A 256 19.18 14.17 -24.04
C ALA A 256 20.22 13.39 -23.21
N ALA A 257 19.85 12.90 -22.03
CA ALA A 257 20.75 12.20 -21.12
C ALA A 257 21.06 10.74 -21.52
N LEU A 258 20.23 10.09 -22.35
CA LEU A 258 20.46 8.71 -22.79
C LEU A 258 21.62 8.61 -23.80
N PRO A 259 22.37 7.50 -23.85
CA PRO A 259 23.40 7.29 -24.87
C PRO A 259 22.76 7.13 -26.27
N ALA A 260 23.50 7.52 -27.31
CA ALA A 260 23.09 7.27 -28.69
C ALA A 260 22.89 5.76 -28.94
N GLY A 261 21.88 5.40 -29.73
CA GLY A 261 21.49 4.02 -30.00
C GLY A 261 20.67 3.35 -28.88
N ALA A 262 20.37 4.04 -27.77
CA ALA A 262 19.51 3.47 -26.73
C ALA A 262 18.09 3.18 -27.27
N PRO A 263 17.54 1.96 -27.10
CA PRO A 263 16.23 1.60 -27.63
C PRO A 263 15.08 2.50 -27.15
N LEU A 264 15.19 3.03 -25.93
CA LEU A 264 14.22 3.95 -25.33
C LEU A 264 14.08 5.27 -26.12
N LEU A 265 15.11 5.69 -26.86
CA LEU A 265 15.05 6.91 -27.68
C LEU A 265 13.96 6.83 -28.76
N LEU A 266 13.70 5.65 -29.33
CA LEU A 266 12.62 5.47 -30.31
C LEU A 266 11.24 5.72 -29.68
N ARG A 267 11.03 5.23 -28.45
CA ARG A 267 9.76 5.41 -27.74
C ARG A 267 9.58 6.86 -27.30
N LEU A 268 10.65 7.50 -26.80
CA LEU A 268 10.64 8.92 -26.46
C LEU A 268 10.35 9.80 -27.68
N GLY A 269 10.97 9.50 -28.84
CA GLY A 269 10.70 10.22 -30.08
C GLY A 269 9.23 10.13 -30.51
N ALA A 270 8.63 8.95 -30.44
CA ALA A 270 7.21 8.76 -30.77
C ALA A 270 6.27 9.51 -29.81
N TRP A 271 6.58 9.52 -28.51
CA TRP A 271 5.80 10.28 -27.53
C TRP A 271 5.92 11.80 -27.72
N LEU A 272 7.13 12.32 -27.96
CA LEU A 272 7.35 13.73 -28.28
C LEU A 272 6.62 14.13 -29.58
N GLN A 273 6.66 13.26 -30.60
CA GLN A 273 5.93 13.47 -31.85
C GLN A 273 4.42 13.56 -31.61
N SER A 274 3.86 12.68 -30.77
CA SER A 274 2.43 12.70 -30.44
C SER A 274 2.00 13.98 -29.69
N ALA A 275 2.95 14.64 -29.02
CA ALA A 275 2.75 15.94 -28.38
C ALA A 275 3.01 17.14 -29.32
N GLY A 276 3.33 16.91 -30.59
CA GLY A 276 3.61 17.96 -31.58
C GLY A 276 5.04 18.52 -31.55
N LEU A 277 5.95 17.91 -30.79
CA LEU A 277 7.33 18.37 -30.61
C LEU A 277 8.25 17.81 -31.71
N ALA A 278 8.11 18.37 -32.92
CA ALA A 278 8.77 17.89 -34.13
C ALA A 278 10.30 17.86 -34.01
N HIS A 279 10.88 18.91 -33.42
CA HIS A 279 12.32 19.04 -33.28
C HIS A 279 12.91 17.93 -32.40
N GLU A 280 12.33 17.79 -31.22
CA GLU A 280 12.82 16.93 -30.16
C GLU A 280 12.57 15.47 -30.54
N ALA A 281 11.45 15.18 -31.19
CA ALA A 281 11.16 13.88 -31.78
C ALA A 281 12.19 13.49 -32.84
N ALA A 282 12.45 14.36 -33.83
CA ALA A 282 13.44 14.09 -34.87
C ALA A 282 14.85 13.91 -34.29
N THR A 283 15.22 14.73 -33.30
CA THR A 283 16.51 14.61 -32.61
C THR A 283 16.64 13.27 -31.88
N ALA A 284 15.58 12.81 -31.21
CA ALA A 284 15.55 11.51 -30.55
C ALA A 284 15.69 10.35 -31.56
N PHE A 285 14.97 10.41 -32.68
CA PHE A 285 15.04 9.39 -33.73
C PHE A 285 16.41 9.32 -34.42
N VAL A 286 17.02 10.47 -34.75
CA VAL A 286 18.39 10.52 -35.29
C VAL A 286 19.37 9.90 -34.30
N ARG A 287 19.27 10.24 -33.02
CA ARG A 287 20.15 9.68 -31.97
C ARG A 287 19.90 8.19 -31.71
N ALA A 288 18.71 7.69 -32.03
CA ALA A 288 18.41 6.26 -32.02
C ALA A 288 18.97 5.52 -33.25
N GLY A 289 19.47 6.24 -34.25
CA GLY A 289 19.95 5.70 -35.52
C GLY A 289 18.86 5.52 -36.60
N ASP A 290 17.64 5.99 -36.36
CA ASP A 290 16.51 5.87 -37.28
C ASP A 290 16.19 7.22 -37.95
N VAL A 291 17.00 7.55 -38.97
CA VAL A 291 16.86 8.79 -39.73
C VAL A 291 15.54 8.83 -40.51
N ARG A 292 15.01 7.67 -40.93
CA ARG A 292 13.74 7.60 -41.66
C ARG A 292 12.59 8.09 -40.79
N ARG A 293 12.47 7.56 -39.56
CA ARG A 293 11.46 8.05 -38.61
C ARG A 293 11.64 9.52 -38.25
N ALA A 294 12.86 10.02 -38.20
CA ALA A 294 13.12 11.44 -37.96
C ALA A 294 12.52 12.32 -39.07
N VAL A 295 12.74 11.95 -40.34
CA VAL A 295 12.18 12.66 -41.50
C VAL A 295 10.66 12.56 -41.52
N ASP A 296 10.11 11.37 -41.30
CA ASP A 296 8.65 11.14 -41.28
C ASP A 296 7.97 11.98 -40.19
N ALA A 297 8.58 12.08 -39.01
CA ALA A 297 8.05 12.88 -37.91
C ALA A 297 8.04 14.38 -38.24
N CYS A 298 9.10 14.90 -38.86
CA CYS A 298 9.14 16.28 -39.34
C CYS A 298 8.08 16.55 -40.42
N VAL A 299 7.89 15.63 -41.37
CA VAL A 299 6.88 15.78 -42.44
C VAL A 299 5.47 15.78 -41.86
N GLN A 300 5.15 14.85 -40.95
CA GLN A 300 3.83 14.77 -40.32
C GLN A 300 3.48 16.02 -39.52
N LEU A 301 4.49 16.65 -38.89
CA LEU A 301 4.32 17.87 -38.10
C LEU A 301 4.61 19.14 -38.91
N SER A 302 4.71 19.05 -40.24
CA SER A 302 4.91 20.15 -41.19
C SER A 302 6.21 20.96 -41.01
N ASP A 303 7.25 20.38 -40.41
CA ASP A 303 8.60 20.95 -40.26
C ASP A 303 9.54 20.50 -41.40
N PHE A 304 9.23 20.93 -42.63
CA PHE A 304 9.95 20.50 -43.85
C PHE A 304 11.43 20.94 -43.87
N GLY A 305 11.75 22.08 -43.24
CA GLY A 305 13.13 22.56 -43.15
C GLY A 305 14.03 21.54 -42.44
N ARG A 306 13.56 20.96 -41.34
CA ARG A 306 14.32 19.93 -40.61
C ARG A 306 14.27 18.56 -41.21
N ALA A 307 13.19 18.20 -41.92
CA ALA A 307 13.16 16.97 -42.70
C ALA A 307 14.36 16.90 -43.67
N THR A 308 14.66 18.00 -44.35
CA THR A 308 15.81 18.06 -45.28
C THR A 308 17.16 18.04 -44.55
N ALA A 309 17.26 18.66 -43.37
CA ALA A 309 18.50 18.66 -42.58
C ALA A 309 18.81 17.29 -41.96
N ALA A 310 17.79 16.58 -41.47
CA ALA A 310 17.96 15.24 -40.89
C ALA A 310 18.37 14.19 -41.93
N ASN A 311 17.97 14.36 -43.20
CA ASN A 311 18.30 13.44 -44.30
C ASN A 311 19.69 13.68 -44.91
N ARG A 312 20.43 14.72 -44.51
CA ARG A 312 21.80 14.92 -44.99
C ARG A 312 22.74 13.93 -44.32
N PRO A 313 23.59 13.20 -45.07
CA PRO A 313 24.58 12.33 -44.47
C PRO A 313 25.50 13.17 -43.57
N GLN A 314 25.73 12.72 -42.33
CA GLN A 314 26.79 13.27 -41.47
C GLN A 314 28.12 12.97 -42.17
N ALA A 315 28.61 13.93 -42.95
CA ALA A 315 29.88 13.81 -43.63
C ALA A 315 30.99 13.67 -42.57
N ALA A 316 31.57 12.48 -42.49
CA ALA A 316 32.88 12.28 -41.91
C ALA A 316 33.87 13.08 -42.79
N TYR A 317 34.18 14.30 -42.38
CA TYR A 317 35.36 14.99 -42.88
C TYR A 317 36.54 14.52 -42.02
N PRO A 318 37.49 13.73 -42.57
CA PRO A 318 38.77 13.57 -41.91
C PRO A 318 39.48 14.92 -41.92
N ALA A 319 39.88 15.38 -40.74
CA ALA A 319 40.80 16.50 -40.62
C ALA A 319 42.15 16.06 -41.18
N ASN A 320 42.59 16.73 -42.26
CA ASN A 320 43.99 16.82 -42.65
C ASN A 320 44.62 18.03 -41.97
#